data_AF-A0A3D2U9S0-F1
#
_entry.id   AF-A0A3D2U9S0-F1
#
_cell.length_a   1.000
_cell.length_b   1.000
_cell.length_c   1.000
_cell.angle_alpha   90.00
_cell.angle_beta   90.00
_cell.angle_gamma   90.00
#
_symmetry.space_group_name_H-M   'P 1'
#
loop_
_entity.id
_entity.type
_entity.pdbx_description
1 polymer ?
#
loop_
_entity_poly.entity_id
_entity_poly.type
_entity_poly.pdbx_seq_one_letter_code
_entity_poly.pdbx_strand_id
1 'polypeptide(L)'
;MDDHSKRLMMRVQRVLAVAVVTWWAGGGLPPAAWANDVAKSKVSRVPAYQAVKTSEEAVARISELGGRVRYLSAKRKVLAVDLRFVVKGFSDEHLQYIPALKDVVAVQLKRVAVTDAGLKHLVAVSTIEDLDLSETAISDAGLKTLAVLPSLKTLNLFGTAITDNGLRHLETIKTLRRLFVDQTRTSVDGVARLKSSNAELTVVPDRPATRRSIEALVKVAKKLLAESETVLAAAAKDHDELTPKVGELKKVEDSKNSAAATAKKASDAANKAQAEAKKAADAAAAKLKVAREKHAAATKRAAEAKAKAAAAKKAADKAKRRHARAREAKPAFDLAKRIQVASTLRLADARRRQVLAPGAPFEPRQDKLPAPVPAGATVLFDGTESTKFLSKTGQKINWPIQEGSLVSTKGGNNSNHIASSVHFRDAVIHVEFLLPAEGSGNSGVYIHGNYELQIIRSHGKKDVTQKDMGALYGFSKPLVNAARKPGEWQVYDILYEAPRRDGKMKIVKKGTITAWLNGQLVQRNTRFGEPRSIYHPYRHETTPYLKAIFEKQKKTMTGPLFLQDHGHKVRFRNVWIMPLDDELKAYQPPAKKKDEAKDGK
;
A
#
# COMPACT_ATOMS: atom_id res chain seq x y z
N MET A 1 20.97 15.58 -60.62
CA MET A 1 21.42 15.85 -59.23
C MET A 1 20.16 16.03 -58.40
N ASP A 2 19.76 15.23 -57.41
CA ASP A 2 20.31 14.09 -56.66
C ASP A 2 19.07 13.34 -56.07
N ASP A 3 19.12 12.00 -56.01
CA ASP A 3 18.10 11.06 -55.49
C ASP A 3 17.79 11.23 -53.97
N HIS A 4 18.49 12.15 -53.30
CA HIS A 4 18.28 12.48 -51.89
C HIS A 4 17.07 13.41 -51.64
N SER A 5 16.59 14.17 -52.63
CA SER A 5 15.46 15.10 -52.47
C SER A 5 14.08 14.46 -52.70
N LYS A 6 13.99 13.28 -53.34
CA LYS A 6 12.73 12.56 -53.59
C LYS A 6 12.31 11.60 -52.47
N ARG A 7 13.24 11.20 -51.58
CA ARG A 7 12.92 10.30 -50.44
C ARG A 7 12.44 11.03 -49.18
N LEU A 8 12.60 12.36 -49.10
CA LEU A 8 12.13 13.17 -47.97
C LEU A 8 10.64 13.57 -48.09
N MET A 9 10.07 13.54 -49.29
CA MET A 9 8.68 13.95 -49.56
C MET A 9 7.63 12.83 -49.37
N MET A 10 8.06 11.55 -49.24
CA MET A 10 7.14 10.40 -49.09
C MET A 10 6.96 9.88 -47.64
N ARG A 11 7.54 10.53 -46.62
CA ARG A 11 7.38 10.11 -45.20
C ARG A 11 6.65 11.09 -44.28
N VAL A 12 6.09 12.17 -44.81
CA VAL A 12 5.37 13.20 -44.03
C VAL A 12 3.83 13.12 -44.18
N GLN A 13 3.28 12.21 -45.00
CA GLN A 13 1.86 12.21 -45.33
C GLN A 13 0.96 11.18 -44.61
N ARG A 14 1.25 10.80 -43.36
CA ARG A 14 0.34 9.98 -42.54
C ARG A 14 0.34 10.33 -41.05
N VAL A 15 -0.04 11.56 -40.71
CA VAL A 15 -0.56 11.93 -39.37
C VAL A 15 -1.61 13.04 -39.55
N LEU A 16 -2.80 12.85 -38.91
CA LEU A 16 -3.99 13.74 -38.76
C LEU A 16 -4.94 13.78 -39.99
N ALA A 17 -6.27 13.63 -39.90
CA ALA A 17 -7.22 13.82 -38.80
C ALA A 17 -8.54 13.00 -39.00
N VAL A 18 -9.45 13.18 -38.04
CA VAL A 18 -10.59 12.36 -37.59
C VAL A 18 -11.95 12.71 -38.26
N ALA A 19 -12.81 11.68 -38.39
CA ALA A 19 -14.30 11.63 -38.45
C ALA A 19 -15.07 12.12 -39.69
N VAL A 20 -16.00 11.28 -40.21
CA VAL A 20 -17.48 11.42 -40.17
C VAL A 20 -18.15 10.19 -40.84
N VAL A 21 -19.33 9.84 -40.33
CA VAL A 21 -20.23 8.68 -40.57
C VAL A 21 -21.06 8.83 -41.86
N THR A 22 -21.40 7.74 -42.58
CA THR A 22 -22.78 7.29 -42.98
C THR A 22 -22.78 6.08 -43.95
N TRP A 23 -23.96 5.52 -44.23
CA TRP A 23 -24.36 4.12 -44.44
C TRP A 23 -24.90 3.83 -45.88
N TRP A 24 -25.11 2.54 -46.25
CA TRP A 24 -25.80 1.93 -47.45
C TRP A 24 -25.02 1.85 -48.78
N ALA A 25 -25.03 0.80 -49.61
CA ALA A 25 -25.83 -0.45 -49.80
C ALA A 25 -24.90 -1.57 -50.37
N GLY A 26 -25.09 -2.87 -50.08
CA GLY A 26 -25.88 -3.82 -50.88
C GLY A 26 -25.01 -4.84 -51.65
N GLY A 27 -25.07 -6.13 -51.30
CA GLY A 27 -24.47 -7.25 -52.06
C GLY A 27 -23.89 -8.37 -51.17
N GLY A 28 -24.52 -9.55 -51.15
CA GLY A 28 -24.26 -10.65 -50.22
C GLY A 28 -23.29 -11.75 -50.68
N LEU A 29 -22.56 -12.32 -49.68
CA LEU A 29 -22.32 -13.73 -49.28
C LEU A 29 -21.90 -14.83 -50.30
N PRO A 30 -21.25 -15.98 -49.93
CA PRO A 30 -21.03 -16.57 -48.58
C PRO A 30 -19.58 -17.14 -48.38
N PRO A 31 -19.33 -18.25 -47.64
CA PRO A 31 -18.97 -18.30 -46.22
C PRO A 31 -17.55 -18.89 -45.99
N ALA A 32 -17.15 -19.01 -44.72
CA ALA A 32 -15.99 -19.78 -44.26
C ALA A 32 -14.60 -19.18 -44.54
N ALA A 33 -14.17 -18.27 -43.67
CA ALA A 33 -12.74 -18.16 -43.34
C ALA A 33 -12.47 -17.39 -42.05
N TRP A 34 -13.42 -16.60 -41.53
CA TRP A 34 -13.15 -15.67 -40.43
C TRP A 34 -13.88 -16.03 -39.13
N ALA A 35 -14.07 -17.33 -38.89
CA ALA A 35 -14.66 -17.85 -37.65
C ALA A 35 -13.67 -18.61 -36.75
N ASN A 36 -12.42 -18.85 -37.17
CA ASN A 36 -11.55 -19.81 -36.47
C ASN A 36 -10.32 -19.28 -35.73
N ASP A 37 -10.07 -17.97 -35.66
CA ASP A 37 -8.88 -17.46 -34.93
C ASP A 37 -9.14 -16.57 -33.71
N VAL A 38 -10.40 -16.50 -33.24
CA VAL A 38 -10.73 -15.90 -31.92
C VAL A 38 -10.92 -16.98 -30.83
N ALA A 39 -10.84 -18.27 -31.19
CA ALA A 39 -11.15 -19.39 -30.29
C ALA A 39 -9.96 -19.90 -29.44
N LYS A 40 -8.76 -19.29 -29.50
CA LYS A 40 -7.57 -19.79 -28.77
C LYS A 40 -6.91 -18.80 -27.81
N SER A 41 -7.65 -17.82 -27.30
CA SER A 41 -7.28 -17.19 -26.02
C SER A 41 -8.24 -17.67 -24.92
N LYS A 42 -7.80 -18.59 -24.06
CA LYS A 42 -8.51 -18.92 -22.81
C LYS A 42 -8.35 -17.76 -21.81
N VAL A 43 -8.84 -16.58 -22.17
CA VAL A 43 -9.24 -15.59 -21.18
C VAL A 43 -10.60 -16.06 -20.69
N SER A 44 -10.64 -16.61 -19.48
CA SER A 44 -11.89 -16.98 -18.80
C SER A 44 -12.90 -15.83 -18.91
N ARG A 45 -13.86 -15.92 -19.84
CA ARG A 45 -14.98 -14.98 -19.92
C ARG A 45 -15.83 -15.18 -18.67
N VAL A 46 -16.26 -14.09 -18.04
CA VAL A 46 -17.23 -14.18 -16.93
C VAL A 46 -18.49 -14.88 -17.47
N PRO A 47 -18.99 -15.92 -16.78
CA PRO A 47 -20.22 -16.58 -17.19
C PRO A 47 -21.36 -15.56 -17.26
N ALA A 48 -22.11 -15.55 -18.36
CA ALA A 48 -23.32 -14.73 -18.46
C ALA A 48 -24.34 -15.14 -17.38
N TYR A 49 -25.28 -14.23 -17.06
CA TYR A 49 -26.38 -14.56 -16.17
C TYR A 49 -27.15 -15.79 -16.68
N GLN A 50 -27.46 -16.72 -15.78
CA GLN A 50 -28.32 -17.86 -16.02
C GLN A 50 -29.45 -17.85 -15.00
N ALA A 51 -30.68 -18.10 -15.45
CA ALA A 51 -31.81 -18.16 -14.52
C ALA A 51 -31.60 -19.28 -13.49
N VAL A 52 -31.94 -18.98 -12.23
CA VAL A 52 -31.89 -19.92 -11.10
C VAL A 52 -33.29 -20.12 -10.55
N LYS A 53 -33.58 -21.35 -10.12
CA LYS A 53 -34.88 -21.74 -9.55
C LYS A 53 -34.85 -21.80 -8.02
N THR A 54 -33.68 -22.00 -7.42
CA THR A 54 -33.51 -22.18 -5.98
C THR A 54 -32.51 -21.20 -5.38
N SER A 55 -32.58 -21.00 -4.07
CA SER A 55 -31.61 -20.17 -3.34
C SER A 55 -30.22 -20.83 -3.37
N GLU A 56 -30.14 -22.16 -3.34
CA GLU A 56 -28.91 -22.94 -3.41
C GLU A 56 -28.20 -22.74 -4.76
N GLU A 57 -28.94 -22.78 -5.86
CA GLU A 57 -28.42 -22.46 -7.19
C GLU A 57 -27.93 -21.01 -7.25
N ALA A 58 -28.69 -20.06 -6.70
CA ALA A 58 -28.27 -18.65 -6.63
C ALA A 58 -26.96 -18.48 -5.84
N VAL A 59 -26.81 -19.17 -4.70
CA VAL A 59 -25.58 -19.17 -3.91
C VAL A 59 -24.41 -19.76 -4.71
N ALA A 60 -24.63 -20.86 -5.43
CA ALA A 60 -23.61 -21.47 -6.28
C ALA A 60 -23.16 -20.51 -7.38
N ARG A 61 -24.09 -19.87 -8.09
CA ARG A 61 -23.78 -18.87 -9.14
C ARG A 61 -23.05 -17.66 -8.59
N ILE A 62 -23.49 -17.13 -7.45
CA ILE A 62 -22.79 -16.03 -6.77
C ILE A 62 -21.36 -16.46 -6.39
N SER A 63 -21.17 -17.69 -5.93
CA SER A 63 -19.86 -18.24 -5.53
C SER A 63 -18.93 -18.47 -6.72
N GLU A 64 -19.44 -18.98 -7.84
CA GLU A 64 -18.72 -19.12 -9.12
C GLU A 64 -18.20 -17.75 -9.61
N LEU A 65 -18.98 -16.71 -9.39
CA LEU A 65 -18.63 -15.32 -9.73
C LEU A 65 -17.70 -14.67 -8.69
N GLY A 66 -17.26 -15.38 -7.64
CA GLY A 66 -16.38 -14.85 -6.58
C GLY A 66 -17.11 -14.06 -5.48
N GLY A 67 -18.44 -14.01 -5.53
CA GLY A 67 -19.28 -13.48 -4.46
C GLY A 67 -19.41 -14.47 -3.31
N ARG A 68 -19.86 -13.99 -2.14
CA ARG A 68 -20.08 -14.84 -0.97
C ARG A 68 -21.43 -14.58 -0.34
N VAL A 69 -22.11 -15.64 0.05
CA VAL A 69 -23.37 -15.58 0.80
C VAL A 69 -23.14 -16.25 2.14
N ARG A 70 -23.46 -15.55 3.23
CA ARG A 70 -23.25 -16.07 4.60
C ARG A 70 -24.37 -15.62 5.53
N TYR A 71 -24.63 -16.42 6.56
CA TYR A 71 -25.47 -15.98 7.67
C TYR A 71 -24.75 -14.93 8.52
N LEU A 72 -25.44 -13.86 8.88
CA LEU A 72 -24.91 -12.83 9.78
C LEU A 72 -24.91 -13.27 11.24
N SER A 73 -25.77 -14.21 11.61
CA SER A 73 -25.92 -14.71 12.97
C SER A 73 -26.42 -16.15 12.96
N ALA A 74 -25.98 -16.96 13.92
CA ALA A 74 -26.55 -18.28 14.15
C ALA A 74 -28.00 -18.22 14.68
N LYS A 75 -28.38 -17.11 15.35
CA LYS A 75 -29.70 -16.92 15.96
C LYS A 75 -30.71 -16.26 15.02
N ARG A 76 -30.25 -15.36 14.15
CA ARG A 76 -31.06 -14.75 13.07
C ARG A 76 -30.53 -15.28 11.74
N LYS A 77 -31.25 -16.23 11.13
CA LYS A 77 -30.92 -16.83 9.82
C LYS A 77 -31.08 -15.84 8.65
N VAL A 78 -30.47 -14.66 8.78
CA VAL A 78 -30.48 -13.61 7.76
C VAL A 78 -29.16 -13.63 6.99
N LEU A 79 -29.24 -13.38 5.69
CA LEU A 79 -28.13 -13.48 4.76
C LEU A 79 -27.43 -12.13 4.57
N ALA A 80 -26.10 -12.20 4.44
CA ALA A 80 -25.27 -11.15 3.89
C ALA A 80 -24.64 -11.63 2.59
N VAL A 81 -24.82 -10.83 1.54
CA VAL A 81 -24.25 -11.05 0.21
C VAL A 81 -23.07 -10.09 0.03
N ASP A 82 -21.87 -10.65 -0.08
CA ASP A 82 -20.63 -9.91 -0.26
C ASP A 82 -20.07 -10.11 -1.68
N LEU A 83 -20.28 -9.11 -2.52
CA LEU A 83 -19.86 -9.10 -3.93
C LEU A 83 -18.60 -8.27 -4.16
N ARG A 84 -17.91 -7.83 -3.11
CA ARG A 84 -16.70 -7.00 -3.24
C ARG A 84 -15.53 -7.71 -3.94
N PHE A 85 -15.62 -9.02 -4.07
CA PHE A 85 -14.57 -9.92 -4.58
C PHE A 85 -14.98 -10.64 -5.87
N VAL A 86 -16.03 -10.16 -6.55
CA VAL A 86 -16.47 -10.77 -7.81
C VAL A 86 -15.42 -10.69 -8.92
N VAL A 87 -15.48 -11.64 -9.85
CA VAL A 87 -14.58 -11.76 -10.99
C VAL A 87 -14.69 -10.57 -11.95
N LYS A 88 -13.60 -10.30 -12.70
CA LYS A 88 -13.53 -9.20 -13.67
C LYS A 88 -14.51 -9.44 -14.82
N GLY A 89 -15.58 -8.65 -14.89
CA GLY A 89 -16.64 -8.77 -15.90
C GLY A 89 -18.03 -8.97 -15.29
N PHE A 90 -18.12 -9.10 -13.96
CA PHE A 90 -19.38 -8.94 -13.24
C PHE A 90 -20.03 -7.60 -13.59
N SER A 91 -21.34 -7.63 -13.83
CA SER A 91 -22.16 -6.53 -14.33
C SER A 91 -23.53 -6.48 -13.64
N ASP A 92 -24.34 -5.48 -13.98
CA ASP A 92 -25.71 -5.29 -13.48
C ASP A 92 -26.60 -6.54 -13.60
N GLU A 93 -26.46 -7.31 -14.68
CA GLU A 93 -27.26 -8.51 -14.93
C GLU A 93 -27.09 -9.58 -13.84
N HIS A 94 -25.92 -9.65 -13.22
CA HIS A 94 -25.62 -10.66 -12.22
C HIS A 94 -26.25 -10.34 -10.86
N LEU A 95 -26.78 -9.13 -10.64
CA LEU A 95 -27.54 -8.81 -9.43
C LEU A 95 -28.89 -9.54 -9.38
N GLN A 96 -29.34 -10.12 -10.50
CA GLN A 96 -30.54 -10.96 -10.58
C GLN A 96 -30.49 -12.22 -9.72
N TYR A 97 -29.32 -12.65 -9.27
CA TYR A 97 -29.22 -13.76 -8.32
C TYR A 97 -29.65 -13.38 -6.90
N ILE A 98 -29.62 -12.09 -6.53
CA ILE A 98 -29.89 -11.66 -5.15
C ILE A 98 -31.38 -11.85 -4.78
N PRO A 99 -32.37 -11.50 -5.62
CA PRO A 99 -33.78 -11.76 -5.33
C PRO A 99 -34.17 -13.22 -5.09
N ALA A 100 -33.38 -14.17 -5.61
CA ALA A 100 -33.61 -15.60 -5.39
C ALA A 100 -33.19 -16.07 -3.97
N LEU A 101 -32.51 -15.21 -3.20
CA LEU A 101 -32.10 -15.47 -1.82
C LEU A 101 -33.16 -14.94 -0.85
N LYS A 102 -33.58 -15.79 0.10
CA LYS A 102 -34.48 -15.38 1.19
C LYS A 102 -33.70 -14.64 2.28
N ASP A 103 -34.35 -13.66 2.93
CA ASP A 103 -33.84 -12.99 4.14
C ASP A 103 -32.50 -12.26 3.99
N VAL A 104 -32.22 -11.67 2.82
CA VAL A 104 -30.99 -10.87 2.62
C VAL A 104 -31.11 -9.51 3.31
N VAL A 105 -30.24 -9.29 4.30
CA VAL A 105 -30.22 -8.06 5.12
C VAL A 105 -29.05 -7.15 4.76
N ALA A 106 -27.95 -7.69 4.24
CA ALA A 106 -26.77 -6.90 3.90
C ALA A 106 -26.24 -7.23 2.51
N VAL A 107 -25.96 -6.20 1.71
CA VAL A 107 -25.38 -6.33 0.36
C VAL A 107 -24.16 -5.43 0.22
N GLN A 108 -23.00 -6.03 -0.10
CA GLN A 108 -21.73 -5.32 -0.20
C GLN A 108 -21.25 -5.27 -1.65
N LEU A 109 -21.36 -4.09 -2.27
CA LEU A 109 -21.06 -3.82 -3.69
C LEU A 109 -19.90 -2.84 -3.89
N LYS A 110 -19.12 -2.57 -2.84
CA LYS A 110 -18.00 -1.64 -2.91
C LYS A 110 -17.06 -1.93 -4.08
N ARG A 111 -16.93 -0.96 -5.00
CA ARG A 111 -16.11 -1.02 -6.23
C ARG A 111 -16.46 -2.16 -7.18
N VAL A 112 -17.72 -2.57 -7.18
CA VAL A 112 -18.26 -3.48 -8.20
C VAL A 112 -18.70 -2.63 -9.40
N ALA A 113 -18.55 -3.16 -10.62
CA ALA A 113 -18.96 -2.51 -11.86
C ALA A 113 -20.49 -2.57 -12.04
N VAL A 114 -21.21 -1.97 -11.08
CA VAL A 114 -22.67 -1.83 -11.07
C VAL A 114 -23.03 -0.37 -11.34
N THR A 115 -24.08 -0.18 -12.14
CA THR A 115 -24.66 1.10 -12.52
C THR A 115 -26.09 1.23 -11.97
N ASP A 116 -26.72 2.38 -12.19
CA ASP A 116 -28.11 2.63 -11.79
C ASP A 116 -29.08 1.55 -12.31
N ALA A 117 -28.79 0.95 -13.47
CA ALA A 117 -29.63 -0.09 -14.07
C ALA A 117 -29.66 -1.38 -13.24
N GLY A 118 -28.57 -1.73 -12.57
CA GLY A 118 -28.49 -2.93 -11.73
C GLY A 118 -29.31 -2.83 -10.45
N LEU A 119 -29.55 -1.61 -9.94
CA LEU A 119 -30.25 -1.39 -8.66
C LEU A 119 -31.72 -1.82 -8.70
N LYS A 120 -32.33 -1.94 -9.88
CA LYS A 120 -33.69 -2.48 -10.05
C LYS A 120 -33.84 -3.91 -9.51
N HIS A 121 -32.75 -4.67 -9.47
CA HIS A 121 -32.75 -6.02 -8.91
C HIS A 121 -32.68 -6.02 -7.39
N LEU A 122 -32.07 -4.99 -6.77
CA LEU A 122 -31.97 -4.90 -5.31
C LEU A 122 -33.27 -4.45 -4.66
N VAL A 123 -34.08 -3.63 -5.34
CA VAL A 123 -35.36 -3.15 -4.79
C VAL A 123 -36.40 -4.26 -4.62
N ALA A 124 -36.24 -5.39 -5.31
CA ALA A 124 -37.06 -6.59 -5.11
C ALA A 124 -36.81 -7.28 -3.76
N VAL A 125 -35.74 -6.90 -3.05
CA VAL A 125 -35.32 -7.50 -1.78
C VAL A 125 -35.62 -6.52 -0.64
N SER A 126 -36.88 -6.50 -0.21
CA SER A 126 -37.40 -5.54 0.78
C SER A 126 -36.75 -5.64 2.17
N THR A 127 -36.02 -6.72 2.44
CA THR A 127 -35.33 -7.00 3.70
C THR A 127 -33.95 -6.33 3.84
N ILE A 128 -33.43 -5.68 2.79
CA ILE A 128 -32.10 -5.05 2.84
C ILE A 128 -32.09 -3.91 3.87
N GLU A 129 -31.23 -4.06 4.89
CA GLU A 129 -30.97 -3.05 5.92
C GLU A 129 -29.60 -2.36 5.73
N ASP A 130 -28.60 -3.04 5.17
CA ASP A 130 -27.24 -2.52 4.99
C ASP A 130 -26.76 -2.67 3.55
N LEU A 131 -26.54 -1.54 2.86
CA LEU A 131 -26.16 -1.51 1.46
C LEU A 131 -24.88 -0.66 1.26
N ASP A 132 -23.80 -1.32 0.82
CA ASP A 132 -22.55 -0.64 0.47
C ASP A 132 -22.38 -0.50 -1.04
N LEU A 133 -22.59 0.70 -1.57
CA LEU A 133 -22.40 1.08 -2.98
C LEU A 133 -21.15 1.92 -3.19
N SER A 134 -20.22 1.94 -2.23
CA SER A 134 -19.07 2.83 -2.32
C SER A 134 -18.22 2.58 -3.55
N GLU A 135 -17.79 3.66 -4.20
CA GLU A 135 -16.93 3.67 -5.39
C GLU A 135 -17.51 2.82 -6.55
N THR A 136 -18.83 2.82 -6.71
CA THR A 136 -19.55 2.26 -7.87
C THR A 136 -19.97 3.37 -8.84
N ALA A 137 -20.58 3.01 -9.99
CA ALA A 137 -21.06 3.96 -10.99
C ALA A 137 -22.47 4.49 -10.71
N ILE A 138 -22.88 4.52 -9.43
CA ILE A 138 -24.20 4.99 -9.02
C ILE A 138 -24.29 6.52 -9.04
N SER A 139 -25.41 7.01 -9.58
CA SER A 139 -25.77 8.42 -9.69
C SER A 139 -27.09 8.74 -8.95
N ASP A 140 -27.52 9.99 -9.02
CA ASP A 140 -28.78 10.45 -8.41
C ASP A 140 -29.99 9.63 -8.90
N ALA A 141 -29.96 9.15 -10.15
CA ALA A 141 -31.01 8.29 -10.71
C ALA A 141 -31.09 6.93 -10.00
N GLY A 142 -29.95 6.31 -9.70
CA GLY A 142 -29.91 5.07 -8.93
C GLY A 142 -30.40 5.25 -7.50
N LEU A 143 -30.12 6.40 -6.89
CA LEU A 143 -30.61 6.72 -5.55
C LEU A 143 -32.14 6.86 -5.50
N LYS A 144 -32.75 7.43 -6.54
CA LYS A 144 -34.21 7.45 -6.71
C LYS A 144 -34.80 6.04 -6.70
N THR A 145 -34.16 5.10 -7.37
CA THR A 145 -34.57 3.69 -7.38
C THR A 145 -34.50 3.08 -5.99
N LEU A 146 -33.43 3.31 -5.24
CA LEU A 146 -33.26 2.73 -3.89
C LEU A 146 -34.16 3.35 -2.81
N ALA A 147 -34.74 4.53 -3.07
CA ALA A 147 -35.58 5.24 -2.11
C ALA A 147 -36.85 4.47 -1.70
N VAL A 148 -37.19 3.39 -2.41
CA VAL A 148 -38.34 2.53 -2.12
C VAL A 148 -38.05 1.38 -1.15
N LEU A 149 -36.78 1.16 -0.77
CA LEU A 149 -36.41 0.07 0.14
C LEU A 149 -36.91 0.36 1.58
N PRO A 150 -37.88 -0.40 2.10
CA PRO A 150 -38.56 -0.04 3.35
C PRO A 150 -37.66 -0.24 4.58
N SER A 151 -36.74 -1.19 4.52
CA SER A 151 -35.93 -1.62 5.67
C SER A 151 -34.54 -0.98 5.74
N LEU A 152 -34.18 -0.09 4.81
CA LEU A 152 -32.80 0.39 4.65
C LEU A 152 -32.35 1.26 5.83
N LYS A 153 -31.38 0.78 6.61
CA LYS A 153 -30.82 1.44 7.80
C LYS A 153 -29.44 2.03 7.56
N THR A 154 -28.60 1.37 6.77
CA THR A 154 -27.24 1.81 6.46
C THR A 154 -27.02 1.86 4.96
N LEU A 155 -26.56 3.01 4.48
CA LEU A 155 -26.23 3.22 3.06
C LEU A 155 -24.85 3.86 2.93
N ASN A 156 -23.97 3.22 2.19
CA ASN A 156 -22.64 3.76 1.91
C ASN A 156 -22.51 4.19 0.44
N LEU A 157 -22.39 5.51 0.23
CA LEU A 157 -22.26 6.16 -1.08
C LEU A 157 -20.86 6.75 -1.28
N PHE A 158 -19.89 6.38 -0.44
CA PHE A 158 -18.55 6.94 -0.49
C PHE A 158 -17.98 6.88 -1.92
N GLY A 159 -17.47 8.00 -2.44
CA GLY A 159 -16.78 8.02 -3.75
C GLY A 159 -17.67 7.75 -4.98
N THR A 160 -18.99 7.94 -4.85
CA THR A 160 -19.96 7.88 -5.96
C THR A 160 -20.25 9.26 -6.55
N ALA A 161 -21.03 9.34 -7.64
CA ALA A 161 -21.34 10.59 -8.34
C ALA A 161 -22.52 11.38 -7.72
N ILE A 162 -23.01 10.99 -6.54
CA ILE A 162 -24.18 11.56 -5.88
C ILE A 162 -24.03 13.06 -5.59
N THR A 163 -25.08 13.82 -5.88
CA THR A 163 -25.21 15.25 -5.61
C THR A 163 -26.30 15.54 -4.57
N ASP A 164 -26.54 16.82 -4.27
CA ASP A 164 -27.63 17.24 -3.39
C ASP A 164 -29.01 16.85 -3.95
N ASN A 165 -29.17 16.75 -5.27
CA ASN A 165 -30.42 16.28 -5.88
C ASN A 165 -30.69 14.81 -5.54
N GLY A 166 -29.65 13.97 -5.58
CA GLY A 166 -29.73 12.59 -5.13
C GLY A 166 -30.20 12.52 -3.68
N LEU A 167 -29.56 13.26 -2.77
CA LEU A 167 -29.90 13.25 -1.34
C LEU A 167 -31.38 13.54 -1.05
N ARG A 168 -32.07 14.33 -1.88
CA ARG A 168 -33.51 14.59 -1.72
C ARG A 168 -34.36 13.31 -1.77
N HIS A 169 -33.96 12.32 -2.55
CA HIS A 169 -34.67 11.04 -2.61
C HIS A 169 -34.61 10.27 -1.28
N LEU A 170 -33.54 10.47 -0.49
CA LEU A 170 -33.38 9.83 0.82
C LEU A 170 -34.23 10.48 1.92
N GLU A 171 -34.81 11.65 1.71
CA GLU A 171 -35.66 12.35 2.69
C GLU A 171 -36.92 11.53 3.04
N THR A 172 -37.34 10.63 2.13
CA THR A 172 -38.48 9.73 2.29
C THR A 172 -38.15 8.48 3.13
N ILE A 173 -36.88 8.08 3.23
CA ILE A 173 -36.45 6.86 3.92
C ILE A 173 -36.26 7.14 5.42
N LYS A 174 -37.35 7.11 6.19
CA LYS A 174 -37.31 7.35 7.64
C LYS A 174 -36.61 6.25 8.43
N THR A 175 -36.37 5.09 7.82
CA THR A 175 -35.63 3.96 8.42
C THR A 175 -34.10 4.12 8.32
N LEU A 176 -33.60 5.07 7.52
CA LEU A 176 -32.17 5.29 7.37
C LEU A 176 -31.57 5.86 8.67
N ARG A 177 -30.54 5.20 9.20
CA ARG A 177 -29.83 5.58 10.43
C ARG A 177 -28.38 5.98 10.18
N ARG A 178 -27.75 5.44 9.14
CA ARG A 178 -26.34 5.72 8.83
C ARG A 178 -26.12 5.92 7.34
N LEU A 179 -25.54 7.06 6.98
CA LEU A 179 -25.24 7.42 5.60
C LEU A 179 -23.79 7.84 5.44
N PHE A 180 -23.05 7.24 4.51
CA PHE A 180 -21.69 7.65 4.19
C PHE A 180 -21.65 8.38 2.85
N VAL A 181 -21.19 9.63 2.86
CA VAL A 181 -21.18 10.50 1.65
C VAL A 181 -19.81 11.16 1.42
N ASP A 182 -18.73 10.73 2.09
CA ASP A 182 -17.41 11.29 1.77
C ASP A 182 -17.04 11.01 0.31
N GLN A 183 -16.31 11.95 -0.30
CA GLN A 183 -15.93 11.90 -1.72
C GLN A 183 -17.11 11.82 -2.71
N THR A 184 -18.31 12.20 -2.30
CA THR A 184 -19.43 12.52 -3.21
C THR A 184 -19.40 14.00 -3.61
N ARG A 185 -20.35 14.43 -4.45
CA ARG A 185 -20.54 15.83 -4.87
C ARG A 185 -21.57 16.59 -4.02
N THR A 186 -22.01 16.00 -2.92
CA THR A 186 -22.94 16.62 -1.97
C THR A 186 -22.30 17.81 -1.25
N SER A 187 -23.09 18.83 -0.92
CA SER A 187 -22.66 20.01 -0.16
C SER A 187 -22.88 19.83 1.35
N VAL A 188 -22.45 20.82 2.14
CA VAL A 188 -22.77 20.87 3.58
C VAL A 188 -24.26 21.11 3.79
N ASP A 189 -24.87 21.95 2.94
CA ASP A 189 -26.27 22.35 3.05
C ASP A 189 -27.22 21.22 2.64
N GLY A 190 -26.86 20.46 1.59
CA GLY A 190 -27.60 19.25 1.20
C GLY A 190 -27.63 18.19 2.30
N VAL A 191 -26.50 17.96 2.97
CA VAL A 191 -26.42 17.06 4.12
C VAL A 191 -27.22 17.60 5.32
N ALA A 192 -27.17 18.90 5.59
CA ALA A 192 -27.92 19.52 6.69
C ALA A 192 -29.45 19.43 6.46
N ARG A 193 -29.90 19.63 5.22
CA ARG A 193 -31.31 19.44 4.83
C ARG A 193 -31.77 18.01 5.07
N LEU A 194 -31.01 17.02 4.59
CA LEU A 194 -31.34 15.61 4.77
C LEU A 194 -31.42 15.24 6.25
N LYS A 195 -30.47 15.69 7.08
CA LYS A 195 -30.52 15.50 8.54
C LYS A 195 -31.75 16.13 9.19
N SER A 196 -32.20 17.30 8.70
CA SER A 196 -33.40 17.96 9.21
C SER A 196 -34.67 17.15 8.92
N SER A 197 -34.67 16.35 7.86
CA SER A 197 -35.80 15.46 7.51
C SER A 197 -35.82 14.14 8.29
N ASN A 198 -34.71 13.77 8.94
CA ASN A 198 -34.55 12.52 9.69
C ASN A 198 -33.57 12.74 10.86
N ALA A 199 -34.11 13.04 12.04
CA ALA A 199 -33.33 13.36 13.24
C ALA A 199 -32.45 12.20 13.74
N GLU A 200 -32.81 10.95 13.40
CA GLU A 200 -32.03 9.75 13.78
C GLU A 200 -30.89 9.44 12.80
N LEU A 201 -30.77 10.20 11.70
CA LEU A 201 -29.77 9.96 10.68
C LEU A 201 -28.38 10.48 11.07
N THR A 202 -27.45 9.55 11.21
CA THR A 202 -26.01 9.85 11.30
C THR A 202 -25.39 9.88 9.90
N VAL A 203 -24.85 11.03 9.50
CA VAL A 203 -24.09 11.17 8.25
C VAL A 203 -22.59 11.20 8.54
N VAL A 204 -21.82 10.35 7.85
CA VAL A 204 -20.38 10.16 8.05
C VAL A 204 -19.58 10.57 6.81
N PRO A 205 -18.57 11.45 6.95
CA PRO A 205 -18.26 12.26 8.13
C PRO A 205 -19.33 13.34 8.35
N ASP A 206 -19.53 13.74 9.61
CA ASP A 206 -20.40 14.86 9.95
C ASP A 206 -19.71 16.18 9.58
N ARG A 207 -19.87 16.59 8.32
CA ARG A 207 -19.23 17.80 7.78
C ARG A 207 -19.65 19.06 8.54
N PRO A 208 -20.94 19.29 8.87
CA PRO A 208 -21.34 20.40 9.75
C PRO A 208 -20.67 20.38 11.12
N ALA A 209 -20.66 19.24 11.82
CA ALA A 209 -19.99 19.16 13.12
C ALA A 209 -18.48 19.39 13.00
N THR A 210 -17.84 18.81 11.98
CA THR A 210 -16.41 19.02 11.68
C THR A 210 -16.11 20.50 11.47
N ARG A 211 -16.95 21.23 10.72
CA ARG A 211 -16.80 22.67 10.51
C ARG A 211 -16.88 23.44 11.83
N ARG A 212 -17.91 23.18 12.65
CA ARG A 212 -18.07 23.82 13.97
C ARG A 212 -16.87 23.57 14.88
N SER A 213 -16.36 22.34 14.93
CA SER A 213 -15.16 22.01 15.71
C SER A 213 -13.92 22.75 15.22
N ILE A 214 -13.73 22.88 13.90
CA ILE A 214 -12.63 23.66 13.33
C ILE A 214 -12.76 25.15 13.69
N GLU A 215 -13.95 25.73 13.54
CA GLU A 215 -14.22 27.14 13.88
C GLU A 215 -13.97 27.42 15.37
N ALA A 216 -14.39 26.52 16.26
CA ALA A 216 -14.12 26.60 17.69
C ALA A 216 -12.62 26.53 18.00
N LEU A 217 -11.88 25.59 17.37
CA LEU A 217 -10.44 25.48 17.53
C LEU A 217 -9.69 26.72 17.04
N VAL A 218 -10.12 27.32 15.93
CA VAL A 218 -9.54 28.57 15.41
C VAL A 218 -9.77 29.71 16.39
N LYS A 219 -10.97 29.81 17.00
CA LYS A 219 -11.28 30.81 18.01
C LYS A 219 -10.37 30.67 19.24
N VAL A 220 -10.20 29.45 19.76
CA VAL A 220 -9.30 29.16 20.89
C VAL A 220 -7.85 29.48 20.54
N ALA A 221 -7.38 29.10 19.35
CA ALA A 221 -6.02 29.37 18.91
C ALA A 221 -5.73 30.88 18.80
N LYS A 222 -6.70 31.67 18.31
CA LYS A 222 -6.58 33.14 18.27
C LYS A 222 -6.47 33.76 19.67
N LYS A 223 -7.29 33.29 20.61
CA LYS A 223 -7.25 33.77 22.01
C LYS A 223 -5.90 33.47 22.67
N LEU A 224 -5.42 32.23 22.56
CA LEU A 224 -4.12 31.83 23.12
C LEU A 224 -2.94 32.57 22.49
N LEU A 225 -3.02 32.88 21.19
CA LEU A 225 -2.01 33.69 20.53
C LEU A 225 -1.95 35.11 21.12
N ALA A 226 -3.09 35.78 21.26
CA ALA A 226 -3.18 37.11 21.84
C ALA A 226 -2.64 37.13 23.29
N GLU A 227 -3.03 36.15 24.12
CA GLU A 227 -2.51 35.99 25.49
C GLU A 227 -0.98 35.81 25.49
N SER A 228 -0.43 34.98 24.59
CA SER A 228 1.01 34.77 24.50
C SER A 228 1.78 36.02 24.08
N GLU A 229 1.22 36.85 23.20
CA GLU A 229 1.83 38.10 22.74
C GLU A 229 1.86 39.15 23.86
N THR A 230 0.81 39.23 24.70
CA THR A 230 0.81 40.13 25.87
C THR A 230 1.86 39.74 26.92
N VAL A 231 2.01 38.44 27.20
CA VAL A 231 3.02 37.94 28.16
C VAL A 231 4.44 38.18 27.62
N LEU A 232 4.64 38.00 26.31
CA LEU A 232 5.93 38.26 25.66
C LEU A 232 6.32 39.75 25.77
N ALA A 233 5.38 40.66 25.52
CA ALA A 233 5.61 42.10 25.63
C ALA A 233 5.97 42.54 27.06
N ALA A 234 5.27 42.00 28.07
CA ALA A 234 5.59 42.28 29.47
C ALA A 234 6.98 41.76 29.86
N ALA A 235 7.32 40.52 29.45
CA ALA A 235 8.62 39.93 29.76
C ALA A 235 9.79 40.62 29.05
N ALA A 236 9.58 41.13 27.83
CA ALA A 236 10.57 41.92 27.10
C ALA A 236 10.82 43.27 27.81
N LYS A 237 9.75 43.96 28.24
CA LYS A 237 9.86 45.21 29.01
C LYS A 237 10.65 45.02 30.31
N ASP A 238 10.32 43.99 31.08
CA ASP A 238 11.05 43.66 32.33
C ASP A 238 12.53 43.35 32.05
N HIS A 239 12.82 42.63 30.96
CA HIS A 239 14.19 42.31 30.57
C HIS A 239 14.99 43.57 30.20
N ASP A 240 14.41 44.44 29.36
CA ASP A 240 15.07 45.65 28.88
C ASP A 240 15.27 46.68 30.00
N GLU A 241 14.35 46.75 30.96
CA GLU A 241 14.48 47.62 32.15
C GLU A 241 15.55 47.10 33.14
N LEU A 242 15.58 45.79 33.39
CA LEU A 242 16.46 45.21 34.42
C LEU A 242 17.90 45.01 33.92
N THR A 243 18.11 44.83 32.62
CA THR A 243 19.44 44.61 32.02
C THR A 243 20.45 45.73 32.31
N PRO A 244 20.16 47.02 32.04
CA PRO A 244 21.09 48.10 32.35
C PRO A 244 21.28 48.30 33.86
N LYS A 245 20.21 48.19 34.67
CA LYS A 245 20.27 48.30 36.14
C LYS A 245 21.21 47.27 36.76
N VAL A 246 21.17 46.02 36.28
CA VAL A 246 22.12 44.98 36.71
C VAL A 246 23.55 45.30 36.27
N GLY A 247 23.74 45.87 35.08
CA GLY A 247 25.06 46.27 34.59
C GLY A 247 25.68 47.43 35.37
N GLU A 248 24.89 48.44 35.73
CA GLU A 248 25.33 49.59 36.54
C GLU A 248 25.69 49.16 37.97
N LEU A 249 24.84 48.36 38.63
CA LEU A 249 25.10 47.87 39.98
C LEU A 249 26.37 47.02 40.05
N LYS A 250 26.66 46.22 39.02
CA LYS A 250 27.92 45.48 38.90
C LYS A 250 29.13 46.38 38.72
N LYS A 251 29.04 47.42 37.89
CA LYS A 251 30.13 48.40 37.75
C LYS A 251 30.44 49.12 39.07
N VAL A 252 29.41 49.42 39.87
CA VAL A 252 29.59 50.02 41.21
C VAL A 252 30.27 49.03 42.17
N GLU A 253 29.93 47.74 42.09
CA GLU A 253 30.60 46.67 42.85
C GLU A 253 32.08 46.52 42.43
N ASP A 254 32.36 46.51 41.12
CA ASP A 254 33.70 46.31 40.56
C ASP A 254 34.63 47.52 40.79
N SER A 255 34.13 48.74 40.63
CA SER A 255 34.91 49.99 40.78
C SER A 255 35.31 50.32 42.22
N LYS A 256 34.61 49.77 43.24
CA LYS A 256 35.01 49.91 44.65
C LYS A 256 35.86 48.75 45.15
N ASN A 257 35.77 47.57 44.52
CA ASN A 257 36.73 46.48 44.74
C ASN A 257 38.14 46.84 44.25
N SER A 258 38.28 47.74 43.26
CA SER A 258 39.59 48.28 42.85
C SER A 258 40.12 49.43 43.72
N ALA A 259 39.32 49.96 44.66
CA ALA A 259 39.71 51.03 45.59
C ALA A 259 40.13 50.51 46.99
N ALA A 260 40.39 49.19 47.13
CA ALA A 260 40.77 48.56 48.39
C ALA A 260 42.30 48.52 48.64
N ALA A 261 42.99 49.62 48.35
CA ALA A 261 44.32 49.90 48.86
C ALA A 261 44.35 51.34 49.42
N THR A 262 44.59 51.45 50.73
CA THR A 262 44.79 52.69 51.54
C THR A 262 43.56 53.51 52.01
N ALA A 263 43.03 53.21 53.22
CA ALA A 263 42.72 54.14 54.34
C ALA A 263 41.65 53.58 55.32
N LYS A 264 41.97 53.47 56.63
CA LYS A 264 41.27 52.63 57.64
C LYS A 264 40.26 53.37 58.56
N LYS A 265 39.53 54.40 58.10
CA LYS A 265 38.42 54.97 58.91
C LYS A 265 37.16 55.40 58.14
N ALA A 266 37.16 55.27 56.81
CA ALA A 266 35.95 55.30 55.96
C ALA A 266 35.39 53.88 55.69
N SER A 267 35.98 52.83 56.28
CA SER A 267 35.73 51.43 55.92
C SER A 267 34.36 50.90 56.35
N ASP A 268 33.82 51.29 57.50
CA ASP A 268 32.63 50.60 58.05
C ASP A 268 31.32 51.06 57.39
N ALA A 269 31.21 52.35 57.08
CA ALA A 269 30.09 52.88 56.28
C ALA A 269 30.18 52.42 54.81
N ALA A 270 31.40 52.31 54.25
CA ALA A 270 31.63 51.77 52.92
C ALA A 270 31.30 50.28 52.82
N ASN A 271 31.66 49.48 53.83
CA ASN A 271 31.36 48.05 53.92
C ASN A 271 29.84 47.80 54.03
N LYS A 272 29.11 48.62 54.81
CA LYS A 272 27.65 48.53 54.89
C LYS A 272 26.99 48.90 53.55
N ALA A 273 27.43 49.97 52.91
CA ALA A 273 26.93 50.37 51.60
C ALA A 273 27.27 49.33 50.51
N GLN A 274 28.42 48.66 50.60
CA GLN A 274 28.80 47.56 49.71
C GLN A 274 27.90 46.34 49.90
N ALA A 275 27.61 45.95 51.15
CA ALA A 275 26.70 44.85 51.44
C ALA A 275 25.27 45.13 50.95
N GLU A 276 24.79 46.37 51.07
CA GLU A 276 23.49 46.81 50.55
C GLU A 276 23.45 46.85 49.01
N ALA A 277 24.51 47.36 48.36
CA ALA A 277 24.63 47.38 46.90
C ALA A 277 24.70 45.97 46.31
N LYS A 278 25.47 45.07 46.92
CA LYS A 278 25.55 43.66 46.52
C LYS A 278 24.20 42.96 46.67
N LYS A 279 23.51 43.17 47.80
CA LYS A 279 22.17 42.63 48.03
C LYS A 279 21.16 43.14 46.99
N ALA A 280 21.25 44.40 46.60
CA ALA A 280 20.42 44.98 45.54
C ALA A 280 20.77 44.41 44.14
N ALA A 281 22.06 44.22 43.85
CA ALA A 281 22.53 43.60 42.61
C ALA A 281 22.07 42.15 42.46
N ASP A 282 22.20 41.35 43.53
CA ASP A 282 21.74 39.96 43.60
C ASP A 282 20.23 39.87 43.43
N ALA A 283 19.46 40.76 44.07
CA ALA A 283 18.02 40.83 43.93
C ALA A 283 17.58 41.22 42.50
N ALA A 284 18.28 42.16 41.86
CA ALA A 284 18.01 42.57 40.48
C ALA A 284 18.39 41.46 39.48
N ALA A 285 19.51 40.77 39.69
CA ALA A 285 19.95 39.64 38.88
C ALA A 285 18.97 38.46 38.98
N ALA A 286 18.45 38.16 40.17
CA ALA A 286 17.41 37.15 40.37
C ALA A 286 16.12 37.51 39.60
N LYS A 287 15.68 38.77 39.65
CA LYS A 287 14.52 39.25 38.87
C LYS A 287 14.77 39.17 37.36
N LEU A 288 15.96 39.54 36.87
CA LEU A 288 16.32 39.45 35.46
C LEU A 288 16.35 37.99 34.97
N LYS A 289 16.83 37.06 35.80
CA LYS A 289 16.79 35.62 35.50
C LYS A 289 15.34 35.14 35.32
N VAL A 290 14.45 35.50 36.24
CA VAL A 290 13.01 35.17 36.14
C VAL A 290 12.37 35.81 34.90
N ALA A 291 12.72 37.05 34.56
CA ALA A 291 12.23 37.72 33.34
C ALA A 291 12.68 37.00 32.07
N ARG A 292 13.94 36.55 32.00
CA ARG A 292 14.48 35.76 30.87
C ARG A 292 13.78 34.41 30.71
N GLU A 293 13.56 33.70 31.81
CA GLU A 293 12.83 32.42 31.80
C GLU A 293 11.38 32.59 31.35
N LYS A 294 10.69 33.65 31.82
CA LYS A 294 9.34 34.01 31.36
C LYS A 294 9.31 34.37 29.88
N HIS A 295 10.27 35.15 29.39
CA HIS A 295 10.38 35.53 27.98
C HIS A 295 10.61 34.31 27.08
N ALA A 296 11.49 33.39 27.47
CA ALA A 296 11.75 32.14 26.75
C ALA A 296 10.49 31.23 26.72
N ALA A 297 9.80 31.10 27.86
CA ALA A 297 8.56 30.31 27.94
C ALA A 297 7.42 30.91 27.11
N ALA A 298 7.26 32.23 27.12
CA ALA A 298 6.28 32.95 26.31
C ALA A 298 6.55 32.78 24.80
N THR A 299 7.83 32.90 24.40
CA THR A 299 8.27 32.67 23.02
C THR A 299 7.93 31.26 22.53
N LYS A 300 8.18 30.24 23.36
CA LYS A 300 7.83 28.85 23.05
C LYS A 300 6.32 28.66 22.90
N ARG A 301 5.52 29.19 23.83
CA ARG A 301 4.04 29.11 23.77
C ARG A 301 3.48 29.80 22.53
N ALA A 302 3.99 30.97 22.16
CA ALA A 302 3.59 31.68 20.95
C ALA A 302 3.92 30.88 19.67
N ALA A 303 5.10 30.26 19.62
CA ALA A 303 5.49 29.39 18.50
C ALA A 303 4.58 28.16 18.36
N GLU A 304 4.25 27.49 19.48
CA GLU A 304 3.33 26.35 19.50
C GLU A 304 1.91 26.74 19.07
N ALA A 305 1.40 27.88 19.52
CA ALA A 305 0.09 28.40 19.12
C ALA A 305 0.05 28.73 17.61
N LYS A 306 1.08 29.40 17.08
CA LYS A 306 1.23 29.66 15.63
C LYS A 306 1.27 28.36 14.82
N ALA A 307 2.00 27.35 15.30
CA ALA A 307 2.06 26.04 14.64
C ALA A 307 0.69 25.33 14.61
N LYS A 308 -0.05 25.33 15.72
CA LYS A 308 -1.41 24.75 15.80
C LYS A 308 -2.39 25.47 14.87
N ALA A 309 -2.37 26.81 14.83
CA ALA A 309 -3.20 27.60 13.93
C ALA A 309 -2.88 27.32 12.45
N ALA A 310 -1.60 27.23 12.10
CA ALA A 310 -1.17 26.88 10.74
C ALA A 310 -1.58 25.46 10.33
N ALA A 311 -1.50 24.49 11.26
CA ALA A 311 -1.95 23.12 11.02
C ALA A 311 -3.47 23.03 10.79
N ALA A 312 -4.26 23.74 11.61
CA ALA A 312 -5.72 23.82 11.45
C ALA A 312 -6.11 24.46 10.11
N LYS A 313 -5.45 25.55 9.72
CA LYS A 313 -5.66 26.20 8.41
C LYS A 313 -5.33 25.26 7.24
N LYS A 314 -4.19 24.56 7.30
CA LYS A 314 -3.80 23.55 6.29
C LYS A 314 -4.82 22.41 6.18
N ALA A 315 -5.37 21.94 7.31
CA ALA A 315 -6.40 20.91 7.32
C ALA A 315 -7.70 21.39 6.65
N ALA A 316 -8.13 22.61 6.96
CA ALA A 316 -9.31 23.24 6.34
C ALA A 316 -9.12 23.45 4.83
N ASP A 317 -7.95 23.95 4.41
CA ASP A 317 -7.62 24.15 2.99
C ASP A 317 -7.55 22.83 2.23
N LYS A 318 -7.00 21.77 2.85
CA LYS A 318 -6.99 20.41 2.28
C LYS A 318 -8.41 19.88 2.12
N ALA A 319 -9.30 20.12 3.08
CA ALA A 319 -10.71 19.73 2.98
C ALA A 319 -11.43 20.50 1.86
N LYS A 320 -11.23 21.82 1.77
CA LYS A 320 -11.77 22.66 0.68
C LYS A 320 -11.27 22.20 -0.70
N ARG A 321 -9.97 21.95 -0.87
CA ARG A 321 -9.39 21.46 -2.13
C ARG A 321 -9.90 20.06 -2.51
N ARG A 322 -10.07 19.16 -1.53
CA ARG A 322 -10.69 17.83 -1.77
C ARG A 322 -12.13 18.00 -2.27
N HIS A 323 -12.89 18.92 -1.69
CA HIS A 323 -14.26 19.19 -2.09
C HIS A 323 -14.33 19.84 -3.49
N ALA A 324 -13.50 20.84 -3.77
CA ALA A 324 -13.43 21.49 -5.08
C ALA A 324 -13.06 20.50 -6.19
N ARG A 325 -12.04 19.65 -5.96
CA ARG A 325 -11.67 18.57 -6.89
C ARG A 325 -12.80 17.57 -7.14
N ALA A 326 -13.58 17.22 -6.11
CA ALA A 326 -14.74 16.36 -6.28
C ALA A 326 -15.85 17.03 -7.12
N ARG A 327 -15.99 18.36 -7.01
CA ARG A 327 -16.98 19.16 -7.75
C ARG A 327 -16.58 19.41 -9.21
N GLU A 328 -15.30 19.59 -9.49
CA GLU A 328 -14.75 19.88 -10.83
C GLU A 328 -14.45 18.63 -11.68
N ALA A 329 -14.41 17.44 -11.07
CA ALA A 329 -14.21 16.20 -11.80
C ALA A 329 -15.44 15.91 -12.69
N LYS A 330 -15.33 16.18 -14.00
CA LYS A 330 -16.21 15.66 -15.06
C LYS A 330 -16.30 14.11 -14.98
N PRO A 331 -17.33 13.45 -15.54
CA PRO A 331 -17.78 12.08 -15.20
C PRO A 331 -16.73 10.97 -15.31
N ALA A 332 -15.61 11.21 -15.97
CA ALA A 332 -14.46 10.31 -16.01
C ALA A 332 -13.51 10.53 -14.81
N PHE A 333 -14.04 10.43 -13.59
CA PHE A 333 -13.25 9.74 -12.56
C PHE A 333 -12.90 8.40 -13.21
N ASP A 334 -11.62 8.09 -13.47
CA ASP A 334 -11.20 6.90 -14.22
C ASP A 334 -11.45 5.63 -13.38
N LEU A 335 -12.74 5.42 -13.13
CA LEU A 335 -13.39 4.43 -12.32
C LEU A 335 -13.20 3.09 -13.01
N ALA A 336 -13.22 3.05 -14.35
CA ALA A 336 -12.83 1.89 -15.13
C ALA A 336 -11.39 1.44 -14.78
N LYS A 337 -10.41 2.35 -14.79
CA LYS A 337 -9.02 2.01 -14.43
C LYS A 337 -8.85 1.71 -12.94
N ARG A 338 -9.58 2.38 -12.05
CA ARG A 338 -9.54 2.10 -10.60
C ARG A 338 -10.26 0.81 -10.20
N ILE A 339 -11.37 0.46 -10.86
CA ILE A 339 -12.07 -0.82 -10.74
C ILE A 339 -11.17 -1.90 -11.32
N GLN A 340 -10.53 -1.67 -12.48
CA GLN A 340 -9.59 -2.61 -13.08
C GLN A 340 -8.34 -2.86 -12.21
N VAL A 341 -7.79 -1.81 -11.58
CA VAL A 341 -6.67 -1.91 -10.64
C VAL A 341 -7.11 -2.50 -9.29
N ALA A 342 -8.34 -2.21 -8.80
CA ALA A 342 -8.85 -2.86 -7.60
C ALA A 342 -9.17 -4.32 -7.82
N SER A 343 -9.78 -4.69 -8.94
CA SER A 343 -10.20 -6.06 -9.23
C SER A 343 -8.98 -6.95 -9.36
N THR A 344 -7.90 -6.49 -10.00
CA THR A 344 -6.60 -7.19 -10.01
C THR A 344 -5.96 -7.28 -8.61
N LEU A 345 -5.98 -6.21 -7.80
CA LEU A 345 -5.48 -6.25 -6.42
C LEU A 345 -6.36 -7.06 -5.46
N ARG A 346 -7.63 -7.31 -5.79
CA ARG A 346 -8.62 -8.03 -4.96
C ARG A 346 -8.77 -9.50 -5.32
N LEU A 347 -8.64 -9.86 -6.60
CA LEU A 347 -8.41 -11.24 -7.01
C LEU A 347 -7.17 -11.78 -6.28
N ALA A 348 -6.18 -10.90 -6.12
CA ALA A 348 -5.00 -11.19 -5.35
C ALA A 348 -5.26 -11.39 -3.85
N ASP A 349 -6.06 -10.53 -3.21
CA ASP A 349 -6.48 -10.68 -1.81
C ASP A 349 -7.38 -11.92 -1.58
N ALA A 350 -8.21 -12.30 -2.55
CA ALA A 350 -9.07 -13.48 -2.48
C ALA A 350 -8.24 -14.77 -2.61
N ARG A 351 -7.33 -14.86 -3.59
CA ARG A 351 -6.34 -15.95 -3.70
C ARG A 351 -5.48 -16.05 -2.44
N ARG A 352 -5.02 -14.92 -1.89
CA ARG A 352 -4.30 -14.87 -0.59
C ARG A 352 -5.07 -15.50 0.57
N ARG A 353 -6.36 -15.20 0.72
CA ARG A 353 -7.18 -15.75 1.81
C ARG A 353 -7.52 -17.22 1.59
N GLN A 354 -7.70 -17.63 0.33
CA GLN A 354 -7.94 -19.01 -0.04
C GLN A 354 -6.69 -19.89 0.18
N VAL A 355 -5.49 -19.31 0.05
CA VAL A 355 -4.20 -19.96 0.33
C VAL A 355 -3.88 -20.03 1.84
N LEU A 356 -4.51 -19.23 2.69
CA LEU A 356 -4.27 -19.18 4.15
C LEU A 356 -5.42 -19.74 5.02
N ALA A 357 -6.46 -20.32 4.42
CA ALA A 357 -7.54 -20.96 5.16
C ALA A 357 -7.09 -22.31 5.77
N PRO A 358 -7.70 -22.81 6.86
CA PRO A 358 -7.50 -24.19 7.30
C PRO A 358 -7.86 -25.17 6.15
N GLY A 359 -6.91 -26.03 5.73
CA GLY A 359 -7.06 -26.91 4.56
C GLY A 359 -6.73 -26.28 3.21
N ALA A 360 -6.04 -25.12 3.19
CA ALA A 360 -5.70 -24.37 1.98
C ALA A 360 -4.43 -24.87 1.23
N PRO A 361 -4.20 -24.41 -0.02
CA PRO A 361 -3.02 -24.75 -0.82
C PRO A 361 -1.64 -24.40 -0.23
N PHE A 362 -1.53 -23.50 0.76
CA PHE A 362 -0.28 -23.32 1.53
C PHE A 362 -0.35 -24.12 2.81
N GLU A 363 -0.04 -25.40 2.66
CA GLU A 363 0.13 -26.34 3.74
C GLU A 363 1.59 -26.77 3.70
N PRO A 364 2.47 -26.29 4.60
CA PRO A 364 3.89 -26.63 4.60
C PRO A 364 4.09 -28.07 5.11
N ARG A 365 3.49 -29.05 4.40
CA ARG A 365 3.64 -30.49 4.61
C ARG A 365 5.00 -30.91 4.08
N GLN A 366 5.97 -30.89 4.97
CA GLN A 366 7.38 -31.20 4.71
C GLN A 366 7.81 -32.54 5.33
N ASP A 367 6.83 -33.42 5.60
CA ASP A 367 6.97 -34.76 6.18
C ASP A 367 7.42 -35.80 5.14
N LYS A 368 7.10 -35.58 3.85
CA LYS A 368 7.56 -36.41 2.73
C LYS A 368 8.21 -35.53 1.67
N LEU A 369 9.41 -35.91 1.24
CA LEU A 369 10.19 -35.20 0.22
C LEU A 369 10.45 -36.06 -1.02
N PRO A 370 10.41 -35.49 -2.24
CA PRO A 370 10.09 -34.09 -2.53
C PRO A 370 8.63 -33.73 -2.22
N ALA A 371 8.40 -32.51 -1.75
CA ALA A 371 7.04 -32.06 -1.43
C ALA A 371 6.20 -31.94 -2.72
N PRO A 372 4.89 -32.27 -2.68
CA PRO A 372 4.06 -32.20 -3.88
C PRO A 372 3.93 -30.75 -4.38
N VAL A 373 3.98 -30.59 -5.71
CA VAL A 373 3.74 -29.29 -6.35
C VAL A 373 2.22 -29.04 -6.42
N PRO A 374 1.70 -27.96 -5.83
CA PRO A 374 0.27 -27.68 -5.87
C PRO A 374 -0.19 -27.26 -7.27
N ALA A 375 -1.45 -27.56 -7.59
CA ALA A 375 -2.07 -27.14 -8.85
C ALA A 375 -2.01 -25.61 -8.99
N GLY A 376 -1.61 -25.14 -10.18
CA GLY A 376 -1.45 -23.70 -10.46
C GLY A 376 -0.09 -23.11 -10.07
N ALA A 377 0.81 -23.88 -9.46
CA ALA A 377 2.19 -23.46 -9.27
C ALA A 377 2.95 -23.46 -10.61
N THR A 378 3.78 -22.44 -10.80
CA THR A 378 4.79 -22.40 -11.85
C THR A 378 6.06 -23.05 -11.33
N VAL A 379 6.36 -24.24 -11.84
CA VAL A 379 7.64 -24.92 -11.60
C VAL A 379 8.77 -24.14 -12.27
N LEU A 380 9.79 -23.78 -11.50
CA LEU A 380 11.04 -23.17 -11.97
C LEU A 380 12.13 -24.23 -12.20
N PHE A 381 12.15 -25.28 -11.38
CA PHE A 381 13.05 -26.42 -11.53
C PHE A 381 12.47 -27.63 -10.77
N ASP A 382 12.22 -28.75 -11.44
CA ASP A 382 11.66 -29.99 -10.87
C ASP A 382 12.71 -31.10 -10.65
N GLY A 383 13.98 -30.84 -11.01
CA GLY A 383 15.03 -31.85 -11.02
C GLY A 383 15.26 -32.50 -12.39
N THR A 384 14.55 -32.08 -13.43
CA THR A 384 14.85 -32.46 -14.82
C THR A 384 15.96 -31.60 -15.43
N GLU A 385 16.30 -31.83 -16.70
CA GLU A 385 17.35 -31.06 -17.40
C GLU A 385 16.95 -29.61 -17.72
N SER A 386 15.67 -29.26 -17.61
CA SER A 386 15.17 -27.93 -17.96
C SER A 386 15.00 -27.04 -16.73
N THR A 387 15.33 -25.74 -16.87
CA THR A 387 15.17 -24.77 -15.78
C THR A 387 14.62 -23.45 -16.33
N LYS A 388 13.86 -22.74 -15.49
CA LYS A 388 13.39 -21.38 -15.75
C LYS A 388 14.27 -20.34 -15.06
N PHE A 389 15.57 -20.60 -14.96
CA PHE A 389 16.56 -19.65 -14.46
C PHE A 389 17.47 -19.14 -15.58
N LEU A 390 17.87 -17.89 -15.45
CA LEU A 390 18.84 -17.18 -16.28
C LEU A 390 19.99 -16.68 -15.40
N SER A 391 21.16 -16.47 -16.01
CA SER A 391 22.29 -15.84 -15.33
C SER A 391 21.99 -14.38 -14.99
N LYS A 392 22.86 -13.73 -14.19
CA LYS A 392 22.78 -12.28 -13.97
C LYS A 392 22.91 -11.44 -15.25
N THR A 393 23.34 -12.00 -16.38
CA THR A 393 23.39 -11.31 -17.68
C THR A 393 22.15 -11.59 -18.54
N GLY A 394 21.19 -12.37 -18.05
CA GLY A 394 20.00 -12.77 -18.79
C GLY A 394 20.24 -13.88 -19.81
N GLN A 395 21.38 -14.58 -19.72
CA GLN A 395 21.76 -15.69 -20.59
C GLN A 395 21.45 -17.03 -19.92
N LYS A 396 21.70 -18.14 -20.62
CA LYS A 396 21.64 -19.50 -20.03
C LYS A 396 22.57 -19.58 -18.81
N ILE A 397 22.12 -20.23 -17.74
CA ILE A 397 22.93 -20.48 -16.55
C ILE A 397 24.04 -21.50 -16.84
N ASN A 398 25.09 -21.48 -16.03
CA ASN A 398 26.21 -22.45 -16.07
C ASN A 398 26.28 -23.31 -14.79
N TRP A 399 25.26 -23.29 -13.94
CA TRP A 399 25.14 -24.21 -12.81
C TRP A 399 24.83 -25.61 -13.37
N PRO A 400 25.65 -26.64 -13.09
CA PRO A 400 25.41 -27.98 -13.60
C PRO A 400 24.21 -28.60 -12.89
N ILE A 401 23.51 -29.47 -13.61
CA ILE A 401 22.50 -30.35 -13.05
C ILE A 401 23.19 -31.69 -12.79
N GLN A 402 23.17 -32.14 -11.54
CA GLN A 402 23.77 -33.39 -11.10
C GLN A 402 22.77 -34.12 -10.22
N GLU A 403 22.51 -35.40 -10.52
CA GLU A 403 21.59 -36.27 -9.75
C GLU A 403 20.25 -35.57 -9.46
N GLY A 404 19.65 -35.00 -10.52
CA GLY A 404 18.37 -34.28 -10.45
C GLY A 404 18.38 -33.01 -9.59
N SER A 405 19.55 -32.42 -9.36
CA SER A 405 19.70 -31.19 -8.55
C SER A 405 20.55 -30.17 -9.27
N LEU A 406 20.15 -28.90 -9.22
CA LEU A 406 20.94 -27.79 -9.71
C LEU A 406 22.00 -27.42 -8.68
N VAL A 407 23.28 -27.42 -9.06
CA VAL A 407 24.40 -27.24 -8.13
C VAL A 407 25.00 -25.84 -8.28
N SER A 408 25.03 -25.08 -7.18
CA SER A 408 25.65 -23.76 -7.16
C SER A 408 27.13 -23.83 -7.52
N THR A 409 27.54 -23.00 -8.50
CA THR A 409 28.95 -22.84 -8.89
C THR A 409 29.42 -21.44 -8.60
N LYS A 410 30.62 -21.37 -7.99
CA LYS A 410 31.32 -20.11 -7.77
C LYS A 410 31.62 -19.44 -9.11
N GLY A 411 31.30 -18.15 -9.23
CA GLY A 411 31.82 -17.31 -10.31
C GLY A 411 32.01 -15.87 -9.87
N GLY A 412 33.00 -15.21 -10.47
CA GLY A 412 33.44 -13.87 -10.06
C GLY A 412 33.81 -13.84 -8.57
N ASN A 413 33.44 -12.77 -7.88
CA ASN A 413 33.60 -12.64 -6.44
C ASN A 413 32.37 -13.18 -5.67
N ASN A 414 32.06 -14.48 -5.86
CA ASN A 414 30.87 -15.14 -5.27
C ASN A 414 29.54 -14.49 -5.70
N SER A 415 29.37 -14.36 -7.01
CA SER A 415 28.35 -13.50 -7.60
C SER A 415 27.67 -14.16 -8.79
N ASN A 416 27.89 -15.47 -9.02
CA ASN A 416 27.23 -16.23 -10.07
C ASN A 416 25.79 -16.63 -9.71
N HIS A 417 25.02 -15.69 -9.15
CA HIS A 417 23.63 -15.92 -8.81
C HIS A 417 22.81 -16.19 -10.07
N ILE A 418 21.71 -16.93 -9.91
CA ILE A 418 20.75 -17.17 -11.00
C ILE A 418 19.40 -16.56 -10.66
N ALA A 419 18.66 -16.08 -11.66
CA ALA A 419 17.40 -15.37 -11.52
C ALA A 419 16.30 -16.05 -12.34
N SER A 420 15.10 -16.18 -11.80
CA SER A 420 13.99 -16.78 -12.55
C SER A 420 13.63 -15.93 -13.78
N SER A 421 13.39 -16.58 -14.92
CA SER A 421 12.86 -15.97 -16.14
C SER A 421 11.37 -15.60 -16.03
N VAL A 422 10.75 -15.93 -14.91
CA VAL A 422 9.40 -15.56 -14.54
C VAL A 422 9.46 -14.58 -13.37
N HIS A 423 8.80 -13.44 -13.48
CA HIS A 423 8.67 -12.45 -12.42
C HIS A 423 7.28 -12.53 -11.81
N PHE A 424 7.17 -12.27 -10.52
CA PHE A 424 5.91 -12.27 -9.75
C PHE A 424 5.86 -11.04 -8.84
N ARG A 425 4.72 -10.75 -8.21
CA ARG A 425 4.60 -9.69 -7.20
C ARG A 425 4.39 -10.25 -5.80
N ASP A 426 3.34 -11.03 -5.61
CA ASP A 426 3.08 -11.76 -4.37
C ASP A 426 2.97 -13.25 -4.69
N ALA A 427 3.52 -14.11 -3.84
CA ALA A 427 3.58 -15.53 -4.11
C ALA A 427 3.73 -16.37 -2.85
N VAL A 428 3.32 -17.63 -2.96
CA VAL A 428 3.93 -18.73 -2.21
C VAL A 428 5.12 -19.23 -3.02
N ILE A 429 6.24 -19.44 -2.35
CA ILE A 429 7.50 -19.89 -2.94
C ILE A 429 7.96 -21.12 -2.18
N HIS A 430 8.35 -22.16 -2.92
CA HIS A 430 8.90 -23.38 -2.36
C HIS A 430 10.29 -23.62 -2.93
N VAL A 431 11.22 -24.02 -2.04
CA VAL A 431 12.60 -24.32 -2.40
C VAL A 431 13.10 -25.48 -1.54
N GLU A 432 13.48 -26.60 -2.16
CA GLU A 432 14.28 -27.62 -1.50
C GLU A 432 15.77 -27.40 -1.78
N PHE A 433 16.60 -27.46 -0.75
CA PHE A 433 18.03 -27.24 -0.85
C PHE A 433 18.84 -28.17 0.04
N LEU A 434 20.06 -28.49 -0.37
CA LEU A 434 20.97 -29.37 0.35
C LEU A 434 22.33 -28.69 0.52
N LEU A 435 22.77 -28.58 1.77
CA LEU A 435 24.08 -28.02 2.09
C LEU A 435 25.17 -29.08 1.88
N PRO A 436 26.34 -28.70 1.36
CA PRO A 436 27.47 -29.62 1.24
C PRO A 436 27.93 -30.12 2.61
N ALA A 437 28.51 -31.32 2.65
CA ALA A 437 29.06 -31.91 3.87
C ALA A 437 30.17 -31.04 4.49
N GLU A 438 30.94 -30.34 3.66
CA GLU A 438 32.04 -29.47 4.05
C GLU A 438 31.74 -27.97 3.90
N GLY A 439 32.39 -27.16 4.74
CA GLY A 439 32.28 -25.70 4.71
C GLY A 439 30.96 -25.13 5.24
N SER A 440 30.82 -23.81 5.13
CA SER A 440 29.67 -23.09 5.72
C SER A 440 28.34 -23.36 5.02
N GLY A 441 28.36 -23.80 3.75
CA GLY A 441 27.14 -23.98 2.95
C GLY A 441 26.36 -22.68 2.72
N ASN A 442 27.03 -21.53 2.77
CA ASN A 442 26.40 -20.21 2.57
C ASN A 442 25.80 -20.09 1.16
N SER A 443 24.55 -19.63 1.11
CA SER A 443 23.75 -19.29 -0.07
C SER A 443 22.53 -18.49 0.43
N GLY A 444 21.50 -18.33 -0.40
CA GLY A 444 20.31 -17.61 -0.01
C GLY A 444 19.23 -17.66 -1.08
N VAL A 445 17.98 -17.56 -0.62
CA VAL A 445 16.81 -17.36 -1.47
C VAL A 445 16.50 -15.87 -1.46
N TYR A 446 16.87 -15.17 -2.54
CA TYR A 446 16.62 -13.74 -2.67
C TYR A 446 15.30 -13.50 -3.41
N ILE A 447 14.30 -13.01 -2.68
CA ILE A 447 13.02 -12.65 -3.24
C ILE A 447 13.12 -11.27 -3.87
N HIS A 448 12.82 -11.23 -5.17
CA HIS A 448 12.96 -10.07 -6.03
C HIS A 448 14.36 -9.43 -5.98
N GLY A 449 15.41 -10.18 -5.65
CA GLY A 449 16.80 -9.68 -5.59
C GLY A 449 17.11 -8.70 -4.47
N ASN A 450 16.19 -8.51 -3.51
CA ASN A 450 16.32 -7.50 -2.45
C ASN A 450 16.22 -8.08 -1.03
N TYR A 451 15.46 -9.16 -0.85
CA TYR A 451 15.11 -9.70 0.45
C TYR A 451 15.56 -11.15 0.52
N GLU A 452 16.54 -11.42 1.36
CA GLU A 452 17.20 -12.72 1.46
C GLU A 452 16.64 -13.52 2.64
N LEU A 453 16.16 -14.72 2.33
CA LEU A 453 16.06 -15.80 3.30
C LEU A 453 17.36 -16.58 3.30
N GLN A 454 18.07 -16.50 4.43
CA GLN A 454 19.45 -16.95 4.59
C GLN A 454 19.54 -18.49 4.52
N ILE A 455 20.52 -19.01 3.77
CA ILE A 455 20.91 -20.43 3.76
C ILE A 455 22.35 -20.52 4.24
N ILE A 456 22.57 -21.06 5.44
CA ILE A 456 23.91 -21.28 5.97
C ILE A 456 23.88 -22.40 7.00
N ARG A 457 25.00 -23.09 7.25
CA ARG A 457 25.08 -24.13 8.28
C ARG A 457 24.75 -23.54 9.66
N SER A 458 23.58 -23.89 10.18
CA SER A 458 23.12 -23.46 11.51
C SER A 458 22.66 -24.61 12.41
N HIS A 459 22.61 -25.86 11.94
CA HIS A 459 22.14 -27.01 12.73
C HIS A 459 22.86 -27.11 14.09
N GLY A 460 22.10 -27.29 15.17
CA GLY A 460 22.60 -27.44 16.53
C GLY A 460 22.99 -26.12 17.24
N LYS A 461 22.94 -24.98 16.54
CA LYS A 461 23.21 -23.68 17.16
C LYS A 461 22.10 -23.29 18.14
N LYS A 462 22.46 -22.99 19.39
CA LYS A 462 21.52 -22.58 20.44
C LYS A 462 20.99 -21.16 20.21
N ASP A 463 21.89 -20.22 19.94
CA ASP A 463 21.56 -18.80 19.77
C ASP A 463 21.62 -18.39 18.30
N VAL A 464 20.44 -18.29 17.69
CA VAL A 464 20.27 -17.83 16.30
C VAL A 464 20.24 -16.31 16.21
N THR A 465 20.83 -15.79 15.15
CA THR A 465 20.99 -14.36 14.84
C THR A 465 20.35 -14.00 13.48
N GLN A 466 20.46 -12.74 13.06
CA GLN A 466 20.00 -12.32 11.72
C GLN A 466 20.87 -12.85 10.57
N LYS A 467 21.93 -13.60 10.87
CA LYS A 467 22.85 -14.19 9.89
C LYS A 467 22.70 -15.71 9.76
N ASP A 468 21.81 -16.33 10.54
CA ASP A 468 21.62 -17.78 10.58
C ASP A 468 20.47 -18.25 9.67
N MET A 469 20.42 -19.54 9.35
CA MET A 469 19.42 -20.11 8.45
C MET A 469 18.00 -19.79 8.90
N GLY A 470 17.15 -19.34 7.97
CA GLY A 470 15.78 -18.92 8.24
C GLY A 470 15.63 -17.45 8.64
N ALA A 471 16.74 -16.72 8.83
CA ALA A 471 16.71 -15.28 9.00
C ALA A 471 16.21 -14.58 7.73
N LEU A 472 15.42 -13.53 7.90
CA LEU A 472 15.27 -12.49 6.89
C LEU A 472 16.44 -11.52 7.06
N TYR A 473 17.49 -11.72 6.26
CA TYR A 473 18.80 -11.10 6.48
C TYR A 473 18.72 -9.57 6.57
N GLY A 474 19.26 -9.00 7.65
CA GLY A 474 19.23 -7.57 7.96
C GLY A 474 17.90 -7.03 8.49
N PHE A 475 16.90 -7.89 8.70
CA PHE A 475 15.59 -7.51 9.26
C PHE A 475 15.25 -8.27 10.54
N SER A 476 15.33 -9.61 10.54
CA SER A 476 14.92 -10.43 11.67
C SER A 476 15.66 -11.77 11.72
N LYS A 477 15.99 -12.22 12.93
CA LYS A 477 16.47 -13.59 13.19
C LYS A 477 15.32 -14.59 12.98
N PRO A 478 15.58 -15.89 12.76
CA PRO A 478 14.53 -16.89 12.77
C PRO A 478 13.92 -17.04 14.17
N LEU A 479 12.66 -17.45 14.24
CA LEU A 479 11.96 -17.71 15.51
C LEU A 479 12.53 -18.92 16.24
N VAL A 480 12.91 -19.96 15.49
CA VAL A 480 13.52 -21.20 15.99
C VAL A 480 14.64 -21.62 15.05
N ASN A 481 15.61 -22.38 15.57
CA ASN A 481 16.57 -23.05 14.72
C ASN A 481 15.99 -24.37 14.20
N ALA A 482 15.51 -24.35 12.95
CA ALA A 482 14.91 -25.53 12.32
C ALA A 482 15.84 -26.21 11.30
N ALA A 483 17.11 -25.80 11.22
CA ALA A 483 18.05 -26.35 10.24
C ALA A 483 18.35 -27.82 10.53
N ARG A 484 18.25 -28.68 9.51
CA ARG A 484 18.71 -30.08 9.49
C ARG A 484 20.23 -30.18 9.31
N LYS A 485 20.83 -31.36 9.49
CA LYS A 485 22.29 -31.52 9.32
C LYS A 485 22.70 -31.27 7.85
N PRO A 486 23.92 -30.81 7.59
CA PRO A 486 24.49 -30.80 6.24
C PRO A 486 24.45 -32.20 5.63
N GLY A 487 24.19 -32.29 4.32
CA GLY A 487 23.87 -33.55 3.64
C GLY A 487 22.40 -33.97 3.70
N GLU A 488 21.56 -33.33 4.53
CA GLU A 488 20.11 -33.54 4.55
C GLU A 488 19.39 -32.45 3.75
N TRP A 489 18.31 -32.84 3.06
CA TRP A 489 17.45 -31.89 2.35
C TRP A 489 16.70 -31.00 3.35
N GLN A 490 16.81 -29.70 3.10
CA GLN A 490 16.12 -28.61 3.78
C GLN A 490 14.97 -28.12 2.90
N VAL A 491 13.92 -27.61 3.51
CA VAL A 491 12.75 -27.12 2.75
C VAL A 491 12.29 -25.78 3.26
N TYR A 492 12.23 -24.81 2.35
CA TYR A 492 11.55 -23.53 2.57
C TYR A 492 10.18 -23.51 1.93
N ASP A 493 9.18 -23.11 2.72
CA ASP A 493 7.86 -22.68 2.26
C ASP A 493 7.63 -21.24 2.69
N ILE A 494 7.52 -20.33 1.72
CA ILE A 494 7.60 -18.89 1.94
C ILE A 494 6.35 -18.22 1.37
N LEU A 495 5.56 -17.61 2.24
CA LEU A 495 4.53 -16.66 1.86
C LEU A 495 5.13 -15.26 1.81
N TYR A 496 5.15 -14.66 0.62
CA TYR A 496 5.73 -13.35 0.37
C TYR A 496 4.70 -12.34 -0.17
N GLU A 497 4.65 -11.16 0.45
CA GLU A 497 3.98 -9.98 -0.11
C GLU A 497 4.97 -8.86 -0.38
N ALA A 498 5.00 -8.37 -1.62
CA ALA A 498 5.86 -7.23 -1.98
C ALA A 498 5.41 -5.93 -1.30
N PRO A 499 6.32 -5.00 -0.98
CA PRO A 499 5.94 -3.67 -0.52
C PRO A 499 5.15 -2.96 -1.61
N ARG A 500 4.21 -2.10 -1.20
CA ARG A 500 3.46 -1.26 -2.13
C ARG A 500 4.05 0.13 -2.14
N ARG A 501 4.26 0.68 -3.33
CA ARG A 501 4.76 2.05 -3.54
C ARG A 501 3.68 2.93 -4.16
N ASP A 502 3.72 4.23 -3.87
CA ASP A 502 2.89 5.23 -4.54
C ASP A 502 3.51 5.65 -5.89
N GLY A 503 2.82 6.55 -6.62
CA GLY A 503 3.31 7.10 -7.89
C GLY A 503 4.60 7.93 -7.77
N LYS A 504 5.11 8.16 -6.56
CA LYS A 504 6.41 8.80 -6.28
C LYS A 504 7.45 7.78 -5.80
N MET A 505 7.18 6.49 -6.00
CA MET A 505 8.07 5.38 -5.65
C MET A 505 8.28 5.20 -4.14
N LYS A 506 7.53 5.87 -3.28
CA LYS A 506 7.66 5.75 -1.82
C LYS A 506 6.88 4.54 -1.34
N ILE A 507 7.47 3.71 -0.46
CA ILE A 507 6.73 2.62 0.20
C ILE A 507 5.58 3.19 1.04
N VAL A 508 4.35 2.79 0.70
CA VAL A 508 3.10 3.11 1.42
C VAL A 508 2.52 1.91 2.18
N LYS A 509 2.90 0.67 1.81
CA LYS A 509 2.65 -0.56 2.59
C LYS A 509 3.96 -1.35 2.65
N LYS A 510 4.43 -1.68 3.87
CA LYS A 510 5.58 -2.58 4.07
C LYS A 510 5.29 -3.95 3.47
N GLY A 511 6.32 -4.62 2.96
CA GLY A 511 6.21 -6.03 2.57
C GLY A 511 6.19 -6.94 3.78
N THR A 512 5.75 -8.18 3.60
CA THR A 512 5.64 -9.19 4.66
C THR A 512 6.12 -10.55 4.20
N ILE A 513 6.82 -11.28 5.09
CA ILE A 513 7.19 -12.67 4.90
C ILE A 513 6.68 -13.52 6.07
N THR A 514 6.06 -14.64 5.75
CA THR A 514 5.88 -15.78 6.66
C THR A 514 6.61 -16.97 6.05
N ALA A 515 7.50 -17.62 6.81
CA ALA A 515 8.33 -18.68 6.27
C ALA A 515 8.41 -19.86 7.22
N TRP A 516 8.36 -21.06 6.65
CA TRP A 516 8.57 -22.33 7.32
C TRP A 516 9.87 -22.95 6.83
N LEU A 517 10.63 -23.54 7.75
CA LEU A 517 11.82 -24.32 7.49
C LEU A 517 11.65 -25.68 8.16
N ASN A 518 11.72 -26.76 7.39
CA ASN A 518 11.59 -28.14 7.86
C ASN A 518 10.38 -28.38 8.79
N GLY A 519 9.22 -27.87 8.40
CA GLY A 519 7.95 -28.01 9.10
C GLY A 519 7.80 -27.10 10.30
N GLN A 520 8.77 -26.20 10.56
CA GLN A 520 8.71 -25.26 11.68
C GLN A 520 8.68 -23.80 11.22
N LEU A 521 7.84 -23.00 11.87
CA LEU A 521 7.67 -21.59 11.53
C LEU A 521 8.89 -20.77 11.98
N VAL A 522 9.67 -20.26 11.02
CA VAL A 522 10.88 -19.47 11.28
C VAL A 522 10.69 -17.97 11.07
N GLN A 523 9.68 -17.53 10.33
CA GLN A 523 9.27 -16.13 10.22
C GLN A 523 7.74 -16.01 10.29
N ARG A 524 7.21 -15.10 11.11
CA ARG A 524 5.76 -14.90 11.26
C ARG A 524 5.38 -13.47 10.90
N ASN A 525 4.85 -13.28 9.69
CA ASN A 525 4.39 -11.97 9.21
C ASN A 525 5.43 -10.85 9.40
N THR A 526 6.70 -11.20 9.20
CA THR A 526 7.86 -10.32 9.41
C THR A 526 7.81 -9.20 8.38
N ARG A 527 7.77 -7.95 8.86
CA ARG A 527 7.62 -6.76 8.01
C ARG A 527 8.96 -6.20 7.57
N PHE A 528 9.08 -5.83 6.29
CA PHE A 528 10.29 -5.20 5.75
C PHE A 528 9.96 -3.94 4.93
N GLY A 529 10.92 -3.02 4.92
CA GLY A 529 10.85 -1.73 4.21
C GLY A 529 11.81 -1.71 3.02
N GLU A 530 12.56 -0.62 2.88
CA GLU A 530 13.59 -0.53 1.83
C GLU A 530 14.68 -1.60 2.01
N PRO A 531 15.27 -2.13 0.91
CA PRO A 531 16.34 -3.12 0.97
C PRO A 531 17.55 -2.60 1.75
N ARG A 532 17.99 -3.39 2.74
CA ARG A 532 19.06 -3.02 3.68
C ARG A 532 20.44 -3.54 3.31
N SER A 533 20.52 -4.75 2.74
CA SER A 533 21.81 -5.34 2.37
C SER A 533 22.52 -4.49 1.31
N ILE A 534 23.83 -4.31 1.40
CA ILE A 534 24.62 -3.73 0.30
C ILE A 534 25.07 -4.80 -0.70
N TYR A 535 24.98 -6.08 -0.31
CA TYR A 535 25.46 -7.22 -1.09
C TYR A 535 24.38 -7.88 -1.95
N HIS A 536 23.16 -7.31 -2.01
CA HIS A 536 22.10 -7.90 -2.81
C HIS A 536 22.37 -7.77 -4.32
N PRO A 537 21.76 -8.63 -5.17
CA PRO A 537 22.06 -8.73 -6.60
C PRO A 537 22.06 -7.44 -7.44
N TYR A 538 21.35 -6.39 -7.03
CA TYR A 538 21.30 -5.12 -7.76
C TYR A 538 22.32 -4.07 -7.31
N ARG A 539 23.02 -4.30 -6.19
CA ARG A 539 24.06 -3.40 -5.67
C ARG A 539 25.46 -3.98 -5.85
N HIS A 540 25.62 -5.29 -5.64
CA HIS A 540 26.91 -5.96 -5.75
C HIS A 540 27.06 -6.68 -7.10
N GLU A 541 28.12 -6.32 -7.83
CA GLU A 541 28.42 -6.84 -9.17
C GLU A 541 27.19 -6.88 -10.10
N THR A 542 26.44 -5.79 -10.13
CA THR A 542 25.22 -5.69 -10.93
C THR A 542 25.55 -5.61 -12.43
N THR A 543 24.67 -6.16 -13.25
CA THR A 543 24.76 -6.10 -14.72
C THR A 543 23.73 -5.12 -15.29
N PRO A 544 23.83 -4.74 -16.58
CA PRO A 544 22.77 -3.98 -17.27
C PRO A 544 21.41 -4.69 -17.22
N TYR A 545 21.40 -6.01 -17.35
CA TYR A 545 20.19 -6.84 -17.24
C TYR A 545 19.52 -6.67 -15.87
N LEU A 546 20.28 -6.77 -14.78
CA LEU A 546 19.76 -6.61 -13.43
C LEU A 546 19.34 -5.17 -13.12
N LYS A 547 20.04 -4.16 -13.64
CA LYS A 547 19.62 -2.75 -13.53
C LYS A 547 18.24 -2.53 -14.15
N ALA A 548 17.99 -3.08 -15.34
CA ALA A 548 16.69 -2.98 -16.00
C ALA A 548 15.57 -3.65 -15.19
N ILE A 549 15.85 -4.83 -14.60
CA ILE A 549 14.92 -5.50 -13.69
C ILE A 549 14.61 -4.61 -12.48
N PHE A 550 15.63 -4.03 -11.83
CA PHE A 550 15.45 -3.21 -10.64
C PHE A 550 14.62 -1.95 -10.92
N GLU A 551 14.86 -1.27 -12.05
CA GLU A 551 14.05 -0.12 -12.46
C GLU A 551 12.58 -0.48 -12.71
N LYS A 552 12.33 -1.62 -13.38
CA LYS A 552 10.97 -2.13 -13.58
C LYS A 552 10.32 -2.49 -12.24
N GLN A 553 11.03 -3.24 -11.41
CA GLN A 553 10.55 -3.70 -10.10
C GLN A 553 10.11 -2.54 -9.22
N LYS A 554 10.85 -1.42 -9.18
CA LYS A 554 10.45 -0.26 -8.38
C LYS A 554 9.07 0.26 -8.80
N LYS A 555 8.70 0.16 -10.08
CA LYS A 555 7.44 0.68 -10.65
C LYS A 555 6.29 -0.33 -10.54
N THR A 556 6.57 -1.62 -10.76
CA THR A 556 5.54 -2.67 -10.85
C THR A 556 5.44 -3.53 -9.60
N MET A 557 6.41 -3.41 -8.69
CA MET A 557 6.60 -4.25 -7.51
C MET A 557 6.83 -5.74 -7.84
N THR A 558 7.03 -6.07 -9.13
CA THR A 558 7.29 -7.44 -9.60
C THR A 558 8.78 -7.69 -9.75
N GLY A 559 9.28 -8.87 -9.36
CA GLY A 559 10.66 -9.27 -9.62
C GLY A 559 10.85 -10.79 -9.69
N PRO A 560 12.08 -11.24 -9.97
CA PRO A 560 12.40 -12.67 -10.05
C PRO A 560 12.70 -13.28 -8.67
N LEU A 561 12.73 -14.60 -8.59
CA LEU A 561 13.37 -15.34 -7.50
C LEU A 561 14.84 -15.54 -7.85
N PHE A 562 15.75 -15.31 -6.92
CA PHE A 562 17.17 -15.61 -7.10
C PHE A 562 17.62 -16.72 -6.17
N LEU A 563 18.53 -17.55 -6.68
CA LEU A 563 19.34 -18.48 -5.89
C LEU A 563 20.78 -17.98 -5.88
N GLN A 564 21.35 -17.84 -4.69
CA GLN A 564 22.63 -17.18 -4.50
C GLN A 564 23.81 -18.15 -4.67
N ASP A 565 24.75 -17.80 -5.54
CA ASP A 565 26.14 -18.24 -5.41
C ASP A 565 26.82 -17.51 -4.24
N HIS A 566 27.34 -18.25 -3.26
CA HIS A 566 28.26 -17.72 -2.25
C HIS A 566 29.53 -18.60 -2.11
N GLY A 567 29.99 -19.19 -3.20
CA GLY A 567 31.20 -19.99 -3.25
C GLY A 567 31.07 -21.42 -2.69
N HIS A 568 29.87 -21.85 -2.33
CA HIS A 568 29.59 -23.20 -1.83
C HIS A 568 28.67 -23.97 -2.78
N LYS A 569 28.88 -25.29 -2.86
CA LYS A 569 28.12 -26.23 -3.70
C LYS A 569 26.77 -26.60 -3.08
N VAL A 570 25.95 -25.60 -2.75
CA VAL A 570 24.55 -25.83 -2.33
C VAL A 570 23.78 -26.37 -3.52
N ARG A 571 23.00 -27.44 -3.31
CA ARG A 571 22.18 -28.08 -4.34
C ARG A 571 20.74 -27.67 -4.15
N PHE A 572 20.00 -27.48 -5.25
CA PHE A 572 18.60 -27.10 -5.24
C PHE A 572 17.79 -28.08 -6.08
N ARG A 573 16.56 -28.39 -5.64
CA ARG A 573 15.56 -29.12 -6.42
C ARG A 573 14.16 -28.62 -6.04
N ASN A 574 13.15 -29.07 -6.78
CA ASN A 574 11.74 -28.79 -6.49
C ASN A 574 11.51 -27.30 -6.14
N VAL A 575 11.77 -26.41 -7.10
CA VAL A 575 11.65 -24.97 -6.93
C VAL A 575 10.43 -24.50 -7.70
N TRP A 576 9.44 -23.94 -7.01
CA TRP A 576 8.21 -23.47 -7.66
C TRP A 576 7.64 -22.22 -7.00
N ILE A 577 6.83 -21.50 -7.77
CA ILE A 577 6.15 -20.28 -7.37
C ILE A 577 4.67 -20.42 -7.66
N MET A 578 3.84 -20.30 -6.65
CA MET A 578 2.40 -20.19 -6.81
C MET A 578 2.00 -18.71 -6.64
N PRO A 579 1.61 -18.03 -7.73
CA PRO A 579 1.32 -16.61 -7.66
C PRO A 579 0.03 -16.35 -6.90
N LEU A 580 0.07 -15.32 -6.05
CA LEU A 580 -1.09 -14.89 -5.30
C LEU A 580 -1.86 -13.79 -6.04
N ASP A 581 -1.44 -13.40 -7.24
CA ASP A 581 -2.07 -12.41 -8.11
C ASP A 581 -1.84 -12.72 -9.60
N ASP A 582 -2.36 -11.88 -10.50
CA ASP A 582 -2.19 -12.05 -11.95
C ASP A 582 -0.91 -11.37 -12.49
N GLU A 583 0.06 -11.05 -11.63
CA GLU A 583 1.28 -10.37 -12.06
C GLU A 583 2.42 -11.32 -12.40
N LEU A 584 2.23 -12.64 -12.23
CA LEU A 584 3.22 -13.62 -12.65
C LEU A 584 3.32 -13.63 -14.18
N LYS A 585 4.48 -13.23 -14.70
CA LYS A 585 4.73 -13.05 -16.13
C LYS A 585 6.15 -13.48 -16.49
N ALA A 586 6.30 -14.10 -17.65
CA ALA A 586 7.61 -14.29 -18.23
C ALA A 586 8.29 -12.92 -18.43
N TYR A 587 9.57 -12.86 -18.12
CA TYR A 587 10.42 -11.71 -18.33
C TYR A 587 11.49 -12.06 -19.35
N GLN A 588 11.41 -11.40 -20.51
CA GLN A 588 12.44 -11.52 -21.52
C GLN A 588 13.51 -10.44 -21.30
N PRO A 589 14.80 -10.79 -21.41
CA PRO A 589 15.87 -9.81 -21.49
C PRO A 589 15.59 -8.79 -22.59
N PRO A 590 15.91 -7.50 -22.39
CA PRO A 590 15.83 -6.52 -23.46
C PRO A 590 16.68 -7.00 -24.64
N ALA A 591 16.16 -6.88 -25.87
CA ALA A 591 16.96 -7.16 -27.06
C ALA A 591 18.27 -6.36 -27.00
N LYS A 592 19.41 -7.01 -27.27
CA LYS A 592 20.68 -6.29 -27.42
C LYS A 592 20.45 -5.20 -28.46
N LYS A 593 20.66 -3.92 -28.09
CA LYS A 593 20.84 -2.90 -29.11
C LYS A 593 21.98 -3.39 -29.99
N LYS A 594 21.77 -3.52 -31.30
CA LYS A 594 22.89 -3.67 -32.23
C LYS A 594 23.79 -2.48 -31.95
N ASP A 595 25.04 -2.74 -31.57
CA ASP A 595 26.03 -1.69 -31.48
C ASP A 595 26.08 -1.03 -32.87
N GLU A 596 25.66 0.24 -32.93
CA GLU A 596 25.97 1.09 -34.08
C GLU A 596 27.49 1.14 -34.15
N ALA A 597 28.04 0.36 -35.08
CA ALA A 597 29.42 0.48 -35.49
C ALA A 597 29.65 1.96 -35.79
N LYS A 598 30.45 2.61 -34.95
CA LYS A 598 31.13 3.84 -35.33
C LYS A 598 32.14 3.45 -36.41
N ASP A 599 31.69 3.40 -37.65
CA ASP A 599 32.55 3.62 -38.79
C ASP A 599 33.01 5.08 -38.72
N GLY A 600 34.16 5.27 -38.08
CA GLY A 600 34.95 6.50 -38.15
C GLY A 600 36.19 6.21 -38.98
N LYS A 601 36.17 6.74 -40.20
CA LYS A 601 37.36 7.05 -41.01
C LYS A 601 38.40 7.84 -40.21
#